data_AF-A0A5J6WLV9-F1
#
_entry.id   AF-A0A5J6WLV9-F1
#
_cell.length_a   1.000
_cell.length_b   1.000
_cell.length_c   1.000
_cell.angle_alpha   90.00
_cell.angle_beta   90.00
_cell.angle_gamma   90.00
#
_symmetry.space_group_name_H-M   'P 1'
#
loop_
_entity.id
_entity.type
_entity.pdbx_description
1 polymer ?
#
loop_
_entity_poly.entity_id
_entity_poly.type
_entity_poly.pdbx_seq_one_letter_code
_entity_poly.pdbx_strand_id
1 'polypeptide(L)'
;MMMRNNLLFKAIISHILNELSTNKMLNPKKIFPLIFLILPVLSLLVIINLHASELTVHEGYDELTPYYHAAARTGDDEVVIEFLNAGLPIDIKNHKGYTALMIATYNGNRSIVNTLIKRGTDVCAEDNKGNTALMAAIFRAEFTIAKMLLKSDCDANQQNKAGQTAVMYATLFGRKELRSLLIKRGADVLLKDNSGNSADSIQEY
;
A
#
# COMPACT_ATOMS: atom_id res chain seq x y z
N MET A 1 23.38 27.24 -10.43
CA MET A 1 23.22 25.88 -10.99
C MET A 1 21.75 25.46 -11.20
N MET A 2 20.77 26.29 -10.84
CA MET A 2 19.31 26.01 -10.87
C MET A 2 18.63 26.19 -12.25
N MET A 3 19.10 27.06 -13.14
CA MET A 3 18.45 27.29 -14.45
C MET A 3 18.78 26.24 -15.52
N ARG A 4 19.87 25.47 -15.33
CA ARG A 4 20.39 24.58 -16.38
C ARG A 4 19.56 23.29 -16.52
N ASN A 5 18.95 22.84 -15.43
CA ASN A 5 18.14 21.61 -15.41
C ASN A 5 16.77 21.81 -16.07
N ASN A 6 16.18 23.00 -16.00
CA ASN A 6 14.89 23.30 -16.64
C ASN A 6 15.03 23.43 -18.18
N LEU A 7 16.15 23.98 -18.66
CA LEU A 7 16.47 24.03 -20.09
C LEU A 7 16.79 22.65 -20.68
N LEU A 8 17.58 21.84 -19.97
CA LEU A 8 17.89 20.47 -20.40
C LEU A 8 16.62 19.61 -20.45
N PHE A 9 15.73 19.77 -19.46
CA PHE A 9 14.45 19.07 -19.39
C PHE A 9 13.48 19.48 -20.51
N LYS A 10 13.33 20.79 -20.78
CA LYS A 10 12.55 21.27 -21.94
C LYS A 10 13.12 20.79 -23.27
N ALA A 11 14.44 20.71 -23.39
CA ALA A 11 15.10 20.18 -24.58
C ALA A 11 14.83 18.68 -24.76
N ILE A 12 14.83 17.88 -23.69
CA ILE A 12 14.55 16.43 -23.74
C ILE A 12 13.08 16.19 -24.12
N ILE A 13 12.12 16.88 -23.49
CA ILE A 13 10.70 16.75 -23.84
C ILE A 13 10.45 17.21 -25.28
N SER A 14 11.00 18.36 -25.68
CA SER A 14 10.87 18.85 -27.05
C SER A 14 11.51 17.90 -28.05
N HIS A 15 12.61 17.23 -27.71
CA HIS A 15 13.29 16.27 -28.57
C HIS A 15 12.48 14.97 -28.71
N ILE A 16 11.95 14.44 -27.62
CA ILE A 16 11.09 13.24 -27.63
C ILE A 16 9.81 13.50 -28.44
N LEU A 17 9.16 14.65 -28.23
CA LEU A 17 7.97 15.03 -29.00
C LEU A 17 8.30 15.22 -30.50
N ASN A 18 9.47 15.78 -30.81
CA ASN A 18 9.90 15.97 -32.19
C ASN A 18 10.26 14.64 -32.86
N GLU A 19 10.96 13.72 -32.19
CA GLU A 19 11.23 12.36 -32.70
C GLU A 19 9.95 11.56 -32.90
N LEU A 20 9.00 11.60 -31.95
CA LEU A 20 7.70 10.94 -32.10
C LEU A 20 6.87 11.51 -33.27
N SER A 21 7.01 12.81 -33.55
CA SER A 21 6.34 13.48 -34.66
C SER A 21 7.00 13.24 -36.03
N THR A 22 8.31 12.99 -36.06
CA THR A 22 9.11 12.86 -37.30
C THR A 22 9.35 11.41 -37.71
N ASN A 23 9.16 10.44 -36.82
CA ASN A 23 9.33 9.02 -37.15
C ASN A 23 8.17 8.49 -38.01
N LYS A 24 8.34 8.58 -39.33
CA LYS A 24 7.40 8.09 -40.37
C LYS A 24 7.00 6.61 -40.27
N MET A 25 7.56 5.83 -39.36
CA MET A 25 7.25 4.41 -39.19
C MET A 25 6.12 4.11 -38.20
N LEU A 26 5.64 5.10 -37.44
CA LEU A 26 4.57 4.89 -36.48
C LEU A 26 3.25 5.45 -37.03
N ASN A 27 2.34 4.54 -37.35
CA ASN A 27 1.00 4.87 -37.85
C ASN A 27 0.26 5.71 -36.79
N PRO A 28 -0.29 6.89 -37.11
CA PRO A 28 -0.99 7.76 -36.15
C PRO A 28 -2.16 7.04 -35.43
N LYS A 29 -2.77 6.02 -36.04
CA LYS A 29 -3.78 5.17 -35.40
C LYS A 29 -3.22 4.23 -34.33
N LYS A 30 -1.92 3.93 -34.35
CA LYS A 30 -1.21 3.14 -33.34
C LYS A 30 -0.55 4.00 -32.25
N ILE A 31 -0.19 5.25 -32.58
CA ILE A 31 0.43 6.20 -31.64
C ILE A 31 -0.59 6.71 -30.61
N PHE A 32 -1.80 7.05 -31.04
CA PHE A 32 -2.82 7.65 -30.17
C PHE A 32 -3.16 6.80 -28.92
N PRO A 33 -3.42 5.48 -29.03
CA PRO A 33 -3.64 4.65 -27.83
C PRO A 33 -2.38 4.48 -26.98
N LEU A 34 -1.17 4.52 -27.58
CA LEU A 34 0.08 4.42 -26.84
C LEU A 34 0.36 5.69 -26.01
N ILE A 35 0.01 6.87 -26.54
CA ILE A 35 0.09 8.13 -25.79
C ILE A 35 -0.82 8.07 -24.57
N PHE A 36 -2.07 7.60 -24.68
CA PHE A 36 -2.96 7.44 -23.52
C PHE A 36 -2.50 6.38 -22.52
N LEU A 37 -1.70 5.40 -22.96
CA LEU A 37 -1.10 4.38 -22.10
C LEU A 37 0.09 4.96 -21.29
N ILE A 38 0.85 5.87 -21.90
CA ILE A 38 2.09 6.43 -21.32
C ILE A 38 1.82 7.77 -20.61
N LEU A 39 0.79 8.54 -20.98
CA LEU A 39 0.45 9.83 -20.38
C LEU A 39 0.27 9.79 -18.85
N PRO A 40 -0.38 8.78 -18.25
CA PRO A 40 -0.51 8.70 -16.80
C PRO A 40 0.83 8.49 -16.12
N VAL A 41 1.70 7.64 -16.70
CA VAL A 41 3.04 7.34 -16.21
C VAL A 41 3.97 8.53 -16.39
N LEU A 42 3.89 9.22 -17.53
CA LEU A 42 4.65 10.43 -17.81
C LEU A 42 4.19 11.59 -16.93
N SER A 43 2.88 11.75 -16.71
CA SER A 43 2.32 12.78 -15.83
C SER A 43 2.73 12.50 -14.38
N LEU A 44 2.73 11.23 -13.95
CA LEU A 44 3.20 10.84 -12.63
C LEU A 44 4.70 11.09 -12.45
N LEU A 45 5.52 10.67 -13.40
CA LEU A 45 6.97 10.94 -13.42
C LEU A 45 7.28 12.43 -13.48
N VAL A 46 6.49 13.22 -14.20
CA VAL A 46 6.63 14.68 -14.29
C VAL A 46 6.21 15.35 -12.99
N ILE A 47 5.14 14.89 -12.34
CA ILE A 47 4.72 15.39 -11.02
C ILE A 47 5.78 15.05 -9.96
N ILE A 48 6.24 13.80 -9.91
CA ILE A 48 7.30 13.34 -9.02
C ILE A 48 8.61 14.14 -9.23
N ASN A 49 9.03 14.34 -10.49
CA ASN A 49 10.28 15.08 -10.80
C ASN A 49 10.17 16.60 -10.67
N LEU A 50 9.00 17.22 -10.91
CA LEU A 50 8.81 18.67 -10.77
C LEU A 50 8.66 19.11 -9.31
N HIS A 51 8.08 18.27 -8.45
CA HIS A 51 7.65 18.68 -7.12
C HIS A 51 8.56 18.23 -5.96
N ALA A 52 9.56 17.37 -6.22
CA ALA A 52 10.50 16.90 -5.20
C ALA A 52 11.39 18.00 -4.56
N SER A 53 11.36 19.25 -5.07
CA SER A 53 12.14 20.37 -4.53
C SER A 53 11.34 21.50 -3.89
N GLU A 54 10.00 21.51 -3.96
CA GLU A 54 9.19 22.64 -3.46
C GLU A 54 7.92 22.26 -2.66
N LEU A 55 7.65 20.98 -2.36
CA LEU A 55 6.45 20.64 -1.58
C LEU A 55 6.57 21.11 -0.11
N THR A 56 5.76 22.11 0.27
CA THR A 56 5.33 22.25 1.65
C THR A 56 4.49 21.02 2.01
N VAL A 57 4.99 20.29 3.00
CA VAL A 57 4.82 18.85 3.30
C VAL A 57 3.38 18.39 3.63
N HIS A 58 2.34 19.19 3.42
CA HIS A 58 0.97 18.89 3.88
C HIS A 58 -0.13 18.91 2.82
N GLU A 59 -0.11 19.80 1.82
CA GLU A 59 -1.24 19.91 0.86
C GLU A 59 -1.08 19.02 -0.38
N GLY A 60 0.15 18.78 -0.85
CA GLY A 60 0.37 18.01 -2.09
C GLY A 60 0.29 16.48 -1.92
N TYR A 61 0.38 15.96 -0.69
CA TYR A 61 0.28 14.52 -0.48
C TYR A 61 -1.14 13.98 -0.65
N ASP A 62 -2.16 14.79 -0.37
CA ASP A 62 -3.56 14.38 -0.53
C ASP A 62 -3.88 14.04 -2.00
N GLU A 63 -3.27 14.75 -2.96
CA GLU A 63 -3.44 14.47 -4.39
C GLU A 63 -2.69 13.22 -4.85
N LEU A 64 -1.53 12.92 -4.25
CA LEU A 64 -0.70 11.76 -4.61
C LEU A 64 -1.14 10.46 -3.93
N THR A 65 -1.78 10.58 -2.77
CA THR A 65 -2.22 9.46 -1.93
C THR A 65 -3.08 8.44 -2.68
N PRO A 66 -4.06 8.82 -3.51
CA PRO A 66 -4.85 7.86 -4.31
C PRO A 66 -4.00 7.04 -5.29
N TYR A 67 -3.00 7.65 -5.94
CA TYR A 67 -2.13 6.97 -6.91
C TYR A 67 -1.19 5.99 -6.22
N TYR A 68 -0.59 6.40 -5.10
CA TYR A 68 0.25 5.53 -4.27
C TYR A 68 -0.52 4.29 -3.78
N HIS A 69 -1.73 4.50 -3.27
CA HIS A 69 -2.61 3.41 -2.85
C HIS A 69 -3.10 2.54 -4.02
N ALA A 70 -3.31 3.13 -5.20
CA ALA A 70 -3.64 2.37 -6.41
C ALA A 70 -2.49 1.46 -6.83
N ALA A 71 -1.24 1.95 -6.82
CA ALA A 71 -0.05 1.14 -7.10
C ALA A 71 0.10 -0.01 -6.09
N ALA A 72 -0.10 0.27 -4.80
CA ALA A 72 -0.13 -0.75 -3.74
C ALA A 72 -1.23 -1.82 -3.97
N ARG A 73 -2.38 -1.43 -4.51
CA ARG A 73 -3.49 -2.33 -4.85
C ARG A 73 -3.21 -3.18 -6.08
N THR A 74 -2.59 -2.61 -7.12
CA THR A 74 -2.33 -3.31 -8.39
C THR A 74 -1.06 -4.13 -8.39
N GLY A 75 -0.20 -3.99 -7.37
CA GLY A 75 1.06 -4.74 -7.29
C GLY A 75 2.20 -4.07 -8.07
N ASP A 76 2.11 -2.77 -8.32
CA ASP A 76 3.14 -2.01 -9.03
C ASP A 76 4.27 -1.59 -8.07
N ASP A 77 5.25 -2.49 -7.90
CA ASP A 77 6.40 -2.29 -7.01
C ASP A 77 7.23 -1.05 -7.38
N GLU A 78 7.42 -0.80 -8.69
CA GLU A 78 8.25 0.29 -9.19
C GLU A 78 7.63 1.64 -8.81
N VAL A 79 6.35 1.82 -9.09
CA VAL A 79 5.63 3.05 -8.73
C VAL A 79 5.59 3.28 -7.22
N VAL A 80 5.36 2.23 -6.42
CA VAL A 80 5.42 2.34 -4.95
C VAL A 80 6.80 2.81 -4.48
N ILE A 81 7.88 2.24 -5.05
CA ILE A 81 9.25 2.60 -4.70
C ILE A 81 9.55 4.05 -5.10
N GLU A 82 9.11 4.49 -6.28
CA GLU A 82 9.31 5.87 -6.75
C GLU A 82 8.63 6.89 -5.83
N PHE A 83 7.37 6.66 -5.42
CA PHE A 83 6.68 7.53 -4.46
C PHE A 83 7.44 7.64 -3.13
N LEU A 84 7.93 6.51 -2.61
CA LEU A 84 8.68 6.50 -1.35
C LEU A 84 10.05 7.18 -1.50
N ASN A 85 10.73 7.02 -2.63
CA ASN A 85 11.98 7.72 -2.93
C ASN A 85 11.75 9.24 -3.09
N ALA A 86 10.58 9.64 -3.59
CA ALA A 86 10.16 11.04 -3.69
C ALA A 86 9.75 11.66 -2.34
N GLY A 87 9.81 10.89 -1.25
CA GLY A 87 9.54 11.39 0.10
C GLY A 87 8.07 11.38 0.50
N LEU A 88 7.20 10.64 -0.20
CA LEU A 88 5.84 10.41 0.29
C LEU A 88 5.90 9.66 1.64
N PRO A 89 5.16 10.09 2.68
CA PRO A 89 5.14 9.38 3.95
C PRO A 89 4.65 7.94 3.76
N ILE A 90 5.45 6.96 4.21
CA ILE A 90 5.19 5.53 3.98
C ILE A 90 3.86 5.05 4.58
N ASP A 91 3.47 5.62 5.72
CA ASP A 91 2.25 5.28 6.45
C ASP A 91 1.10 6.27 6.19
N ILE A 92 1.17 7.02 5.08
CA ILE A 92 0.09 7.92 4.69
C ILE A 92 -1.24 7.15 4.58
N LYS A 93 -2.29 7.70 5.16
CA LYS A 93 -3.61 7.08 5.21
C LYS A 93 -4.55 7.72 4.21
N ASN A 94 -5.36 6.92 3.54
CA ASN A 94 -6.50 7.45 2.79
C ASN A 94 -7.68 7.81 3.73
N HIS A 95 -8.78 8.31 3.17
CA HIS A 95 -9.99 8.72 3.93
C HIS A 95 -10.64 7.61 4.78
N LYS A 96 -10.29 6.33 4.56
CA LYS A 96 -10.74 5.18 5.37
C LYS A 96 -9.73 4.75 6.43
N GLY A 97 -8.60 5.45 6.52
CA GLY A 97 -7.49 5.12 7.42
C GLY A 97 -6.56 4.05 6.85
N TYR A 98 -6.75 3.57 5.63
CA TYR A 98 -5.89 2.52 5.07
C TYR A 98 -4.54 3.09 4.66
N THR A 99 -3.48 2.39 5.05
CA THR A 99 -2.11 2.57 4.53
C THR A 99 -1.87 1.69 3.29
N ALA A 100 -0.79 1.94 2.56
CA ALA A 100 -0.38 1.07 1.46
C ALA A 100 -0.12 -0.38 1.90
N LEU A 101 0.38 -0.59 3.12
CA LEU A 101 0.58 -1.93 3.68
C LEU A 101 -0.75 -2.70 3.75
N MET A 102 -1.78 -2.10 4.35
CA MET A 102 -3.10 -2.74 4.45
C MET A 102 -3.71 -3.06 3.08
N ILE A 103 -3.57 -2.13 2.13
CA ILE A 103 -4.08 -2.32 0.77
C ILE A 103 -3.33 -3.46 0.07
N ALA A 104 -2.01 -3.45 0.08
CA ALA A 104 -1.20 -4.51 -0.52
C ALA A 104 -1.50 -5.86 0.14
N THR A 105 -1.65 -5.91 1.45
CA THR A 105 -2.04 -7.10 2.20
C THR A 105 -3.40 -7.63 1.78
N TYR A 106 -4.42 -6.76 1.67
CA TYR A 106 -5.76 -7.19 1.27
C TYR A 106 -5.78 -7.79 -0.14
N ASN A 107 -4.94 -7.27 -1.04
CA ASN A 107 -4.84 -7.71 -2.43
C ASN A 107 -3.81 -8.84 -2.65
N GLY A 108 -3.13 -9.32 -1.61
CA GLY A 108 -2.16 -10.42 -1.73
C GLY A 108 -0.83 -10.01 -2.39
N ASN A 109 -0.53 -8.71 -2.48
CA ASN A 109 0.68 -8.18 -3.13
C ASN A 109 1.91 -8.34 -2.23
N ARG A 110 2.43 -9.57 -2.15
CA ARG A 110 3.53 -9.98 -1.26
C ARG A 110 4.82 -9.19 -1.46
N SER A 111 5.13 -8.83 -2.70
CA SER A 111 6.34 -8.06 -3.04
C SER A 111 6.29 -6.67 -2.39
N ILE A 112 5.20 -5.94 -2.60
CA ILE A 112 4.95 -4.63 -1.98
C ILE A 112 4.95 -4.73 -0.46
N VAL A 113 4.25 -5.71 0.12
CA VAL A 113 4.26 -5.91 1.59
C VAL A 113 5.69 -6.06 2.12
N ASN A 114 6.50 -6.91 1.47
CA ASN A 114 7.88 -7.11 1.86
C ASN A 114 8.73 -5.83 1.70
N THR A 115 8.52 -5.07 0.62
CA THR A 115 9.18 -3.78 0.40
C THR A 115 8.84 -2.77 1.49
N LEU A 116 7.55 -2.62 1.83
CA LEU A 116 7.10 -1.68 2.85
C LEU A 116 7.62 -2.04 4.25
N ILE A 117 7.59 -3.32 4.62
CA ILE A 117 8.16 -3.81 5.89
C ILE A 117 9.67 -3.51 5.94
N LYS A 118 10.42 -3.77 4.87
CA LYS A 118 11.86 -3.48 4.82
C LYS A 118 12.18 -1.99 4.89
N ARG A 119 11.26 -1.12 4.45
CA ARG A 119 11.39 0.34 4.54
C ARG A 119 10.88 0.91 5.87
N GLY A 120 10.47 0.07 6.81
CA GLY A 120 10.12 0.50 8.17
C GLY A 120 8.73 1.12 8.29
N THR A 121 7.76 0.68 7.48
CA THR A 121 6.34 0.98 7.69
C THR A 121 5.89 0.57 9.09
N ASP A 122 4.97 1.33 9.69
CA ASP A 122 4.29 0.91 10.92
C ASP A 122 3.36 -0.28 10.63
N VAL A 123 3.82 -1.48 10.95
CA VAL A 123 3.08 -2.74 10.78
C VAL A 123 1.84 -2.81 11.68
N CYS A 124 1.84 -2.07 12.79
CA CYS A 124 0.76 -2.07 13.79
C CYS A 124 -0.26 -0.97 13.55
N ALA A 125 -0.08 -0.16 12.49
CA ALA A 125 -1.00 0.89 12.12
C ALA A 125 -2.43 0.36 11.97
N GLU A 126 -3.39 1.19 12.34
CA GLU A 126 -4.82 0.88 12.31
C GLU A 126 -5.59 1.72 11.28
N ASP A 127 -6.59 1.11 10.65
CA ASP A 127 -7.58 1.82 9.85
C ASP A 127 -8.58 2.60 10.71
N ASN A 128 -9.54 3.30 10.11
CA ASN A 128 -10.55 4.06 10.86
C ASN A 128 -11.48 3.18 11.71
N LYS A 129 -11.43 1.85 11.56
CA LYS A 129 -12.17 0.85 12.33
C LYS A 129 -11.28 0.13 13.34
N GLY A 130 -10.01 0.50 13.48
CA GLY A 130 -9.07 -0.17 14.38
C GLY A 130 -8.49 -1.47 13.82
N ASN A 131 -8.73 -1.81 12.55
CA ASN A 131 -8.17 -3.03 11.95
C ASN A 131 -6.72 -2.81 11.54
N THR A 132 -5.89 -3.81 11.80
CA THR A 132 -4.49 -3.85 11.37
C THR A 132 -4.34 -4.61 10.05
N ALA A 133 -3.17 -4.49 9.42
CA ALA A 133 -2.82 -5.29 8.25
C ALA A 133 -2.88 -6.80 8.55
N LEU A 134 -2.55 -7.22 9.78
CA LEU A 134 -2.61 -8.64 10.18
C LEU A 134 -4.05 -9.18 10.14
N MET A 135 -5.02 -8.42 10.65
CA MET A 135 -6.44 -8.81 10.57
C MET A 135 -6.91 -8.94 9.12
N ALA A 136 -6.47 -8.03 8.23
CA ALA A 136 -6.76 -8.11 6.79
C ALA A 136 -6.14 -9.36 6.14
N ALA A 137 -4.89 -9.70 6.48
CA ALA A 137 -4.22 -10.89 5.95
C ALA A 137 -4.97 -12.19 6.33
N ILE A 138 -5.41 -12.28 7.59
CA ILE A 138 -6.15 -13.45 8.11
C ILE A 138 -7.50 -13.59 7.40
N PHE A 139 -8.24 -12.48 7.29
CA PHE A 139 -9.52 -12.43 6.57
C PHE A 139 -9.37 -12.97 5.14
N ARG A 140 -8.34 -12.51 4.43
CA ARG A 140 -8.05 -12.87 3.03
C ARG A 140 -7.36 -14.22 2.85
N ALA A 141 -7.06 -14.95 3.92
CA ALA A 141 -6.29 -16.20 3.90
C ALA A 141 -4.89 -16.06 3.29
N GLU A 142 -4.27 -14.88 3.39
CA GLU A 142 -2.90 -14.63 2.90
C GLU A 142 -1.86 -15.09 3.93
N PHE A 143 -1.73 -16.41 4.09
CA PHE A 143 -0.87 -17.04 5.11
C PHE A 143 0.57 -16.53 5.09
N THR A 144 1.16 -16.34 3.92
CA THR A 144 2.53 -15.83 3.78
C THR A 144 2.66 -14.40 4.31
N ILE A 145 1.71 -13.53 3.99
CA ILE A 145 1.70 -12.15 4.46
C ILE A 145 1.44 -12.10 5.95
N ALA A 146 0.48 -12.88 6.46
CA ALA A 146 0.23 -12.98 7.90
C ALA A 146 1.49 -13.43 8.66
N LYS A 147 2.24 -14.41 8.14
CA LYS A 147 3.52 -14.84 8.73
C LYS A 147 4.59 -13.74 8.70
N MET A 148 4.63 -12.89 7.66
CA MET A 148 5.53 -11.74 7.62
C MET A 148 5.17 -10.72 8.70
N LEU A 149 3.89 -10.34 8.77
CA LEU A 149 3.37 -9.34 9.73
C LEU A 149 3.52 -9.81 11.17
N LEU A 150 3.31 -11.10 11.44
CA LEU A 150 3.47 -11.69 12.77
C LEU A 150 4.90 -11.62 13.32
N LYS A 151 5.92 -11.29 12.52
CA LYS A 151 7.30 -11.09 13.00
C LYS A 151 7.51 -9.73 13.69
N SER A 152 6.52 -8.84 13.61
CA SER A 152 6.55 -7.54 14.30
C SER A 152 6.26 -7.68 15.80
N ASP A 153 6.55 -6.62 16.55
CA ASP A 153 6.29 -6.51 17.99
C ASP A 153 4.87 -5.94 18.29
N CYS A 154 3.93 -6.03 17.34
CA CYS A 154 2.55 -5.62 17.59
C CYS A 154 1.93 -6.46 18.72
N ASP A 155 1.09 -5.82 19.54
CA ASP A 155 0.34 -6.52 20.58
C ASP A 155 -0.56 -7.60 19.95
N ALA A 156 -0.34 -8.86 20.34
CA ALA A 156 -1.12 -10.00 19.87
C ALA A 156 -2.62 -9.90 20.27
N ASN A 157 -2.94 -9.07 21.27
CA ASN A 157 -4.27 -8.85 21.83
C ASN A 157 -4.90 -7.53 21.40
N GLN A 158 -4.28 -6.80 20.46
CA GLN A 158 -4.83 -5.56 19.95
C GLN A 158 -6.27 -5.77 19.43
N GLN A 159 -7.19 -4.98 19.98
CA GLN A 159 -8.61 -5.01 19.63
C GLN A 159 -8.93 -3.87 18.66
N ASN A 160 -9.66 -4.18 17.59
CA ASN A 160 -10.24 -3.15 16.74
C ASN A 160 -11.40 -2.44 17.47
N LYS A 161 -12.05 -1.47 16.82
CA LYS A 161 -13.16 -0.71 17.44
C LYS A 161 -14.39 -1.55 17.79
N ALA A 162 -14.51 -2.76 17.26
CA ALA A 162 -15.55 -3.72 17.63
C ALA A 162 -15.12 -4.65 18.79
N GLY A 163 -13.93 -4.45 19.36
CA GLY A 163 -13.36 -5.32 20.38
C GLY A 163 -12.75 -6.61 19.81
N GLN A 164 -12.60 -6.72 18.49
CA GLN A 164 -12.18 -7.97 17.87
C GLN A 164 -10.66 -8.05 17.73
N THR A 165 -10.09 -9.22 18.03
CA THR A 165 -8.65 -9.50 17.90
C THR A 165 -8.32 -10.30 16.64
N ALA A 166 -7.04 -10.35 16.28
CA ALA A 166 -6.57 -11.21 15.19
C ALA A 166 -6.91 -12.69 15.40
N VAL A 167 -6.88 -13.18 16.65
CA VAL A 167 -7.22 -14.59 16.94
C VAL A 167 -8.72 -14.87 16.77
N MET A 168 -9.61 -13.91 17.05
CA MET A 168 -11.03 -14.03 16.74
C MET A 168 -11.27 -14.13 15.22
N TYR A 169 -10.58 -13.31 14.42
CA TYR A 169 -10.65 -13.42 12.96
C TYR A 169 -10.17 -14.80 12.49
N ALA A 170 -9.07 -15.30 13.06
CA ALA A 170 -8.55 -16.62 12.70
C ALA A 170 -9.51 -17.75 13.05
N THR A 171 -10.20 -17.69 14.20
CA THR A 171 -11.26 -18.64 14.56
C THR A 171 -12.45 -18.52 13.61
N LEU A 172 -13.01 -17.31 13.45
CA LEU A 172 -14.23 -17.06 12.68
C LEU A 172 -14.11 -17.53 11.22
N PHE A 173 -12.93 -17.36 10.62
CA PHE A 173 -12.66 -17.76 9.23
C PHE A 173 -11.96 -19.13 9.11
N GLY A 174 -11.94 -19.94 10.17
CA GLY A 174 -11.38 -21.31 10.13
C GLY A 174 -9.88 -21.38 9.81
N ARG A 175 -9.10 -20.33 10.10
CA ARG A 175 -7.67 -20.23 9.79
C ARG A 175 -6.82 -20.92 10.86
N LYS A 176 -6.97 -22.25 11.00
CA LYS A 176 -6.39 -23.06 12.10
C LYS A 176 -4.89 -22.87 12.32
N GLU A 177 -4.12 -22.80 11.23
CA GLU A 177 -2.66 -22.57 11.33
C GLU A 177 -2.34 -21.17 11.89
N LEU A 178 -2.99 -20.12 11.37
CA LEU A 178 -2.78 -18.74 11.86
C LEU A 178 -3.26 -18.57 13.29
N ARG A 179 -4.41 -19.17 13.65
CA ARG A 179 -4.91 -19.23 15.03
C ARG A 179 -3.84 -19.82 15.96
N SER A 180 -3.28 -20.96 15.58
CA SER A 180 -2.23 -21.64 16.36
C SER A 180 -0.97 -20.77 16.50
N LEU A 181 -0.58 -20.05 15.45
CA LEU A 181 0.57 -19.13 15.49
C LEU A 181 0.32 -17.91 16.38
N LEU A 182 -0.89 -17.35 16.35
CA LEU A 182 -1.30 -16.24 17.21
C LEU A 182 -1.27 -16.63 18.69
N ILE A 183 -1.82 -17.81 19.03
CA ILE A 183 -1.79 -18.34 20.41
C ILE A 183 -0.34 -18.53 20.89
N LYS A 184 0.53 -19.08 20.03
CA LYS A 184 1.97 -19.22 20.34
C LYS A 184 2.66 -17.87 20.60
N ARG A 185 2.12 -16.77 20.07
CA ARG A 185 2.57 -15.40 20.33
C ARG A 185 1.87 -14.71 21.50
N GLY A 186 1.07 -15.43 22.28
CA GLY A 186 0.41 -14.89 23.46
C GLY A 186 -0.94 -14.24 23.19
N ALA A 187 -1.58 -14.53 22.05
CA ALA A 187 -2.96 -14.13 21.83
C ALA A 187 -3.90 -14.83 22.83
N ASP A 188 -4.66 -14.03 23.58
CA ASP A 188 -5.67 -14.46 24.54
C ASP A 188 -6.96 -14.83 23.80
N VAL A 189 -7.32 -16.11 23.86
CA VAL A 189 -8.53 -16.64 23.23
C VAL A 189 -9.81 -16.34 24.01
N LEU A 190 -9.69 -15.88 25.26
CA LEU A 190 -10.80 -15.57 26.16
C LEU A 190 -11.16 -14.08 26.16
N LEU A 191 -10.32 -13.21 25.59
CA LEU A 191 -10.62 -11.79 25.45
C LEU A 191 -11.94 -11.62 24.69
N LYS A 192 -12.80 -10.71 25.17
CA LYS A 192 -14.14 -10.53 24.63
C LYS A 192 -14.23 -9.31 23.73
N ASP A 193 -14.96 -9.47 22.63
CA ASP A 193 -15.38 -8.35 21.79
C ASP A 193 -16.53 -7.56 22.43
N ASN A 194 -16.96 -6.48 21.77
CA ASN A 194 -18.02 -5.61 22.28
C ASN A 194 -19.39 -6.31 22.37
N SER A 195 -19.55 -7.48 21.75
CA SER A 195 -20.75 -8.32 21.83
C SER A 195 -20.64 -9.43 22.88
N GLY A 196 -19.51 -9.51 23.59
CA GLY A 196 -19.24 -10.52 24.60
C GLY A 196 -18.71 -11.86 24.05
N ASN A 197 -18.41 -11.95 22.75
CA ASN A 197 -17.84 -13.14 22.13
C ASN A 197 -16.32 -13.17 22.27
N SER A 198 -15.76 -14.36 22.40
CA SER A 198 -14.32 -14.61 22.44
C SER A 198 -13.89 -15.58 21.35
N ALA A 199 -12.60 -15.69 21.08
CA ALA A 199 -12.11 -16.65 20.08
C ALA A 199 -12.32 -18.12 20.48
N ASP A 200 -12.64 -18.39 21.75
CA ASP A 200 -13.05 -19.70 22.27
C ASP A 200 -14.56 -19.95 22.14
N SER A 201 -15.38 -18.90 22.24
CA SER A 201 -16.85 -19.01 22.17
C SER A 201 -17.41 -18.91 20.74
N ILE A 202 -16.65 -18.38 19.79
CA ILE A 202 -17.05 -18.29 18.37
C ILE A 202 -16.96 -19.69 17.74
N GLN A 203 -18.04 -20.16 17.14
CA GLN A 203 -18.04 -21.39 16.34
C GLN A 203 -17.29 -21.16 15.01
N GLU A 204 -16.47 -22.14 14.60
CA GLU A 204 -15.77 -22.12 13.31
C GLU A 204 -16.79 -22.17 12.15
N TYR A 205 -16.63 -21.31 11.14
CA TYR A 205 -17.35 -21.42 9.85
C TYR A 205 -16.56 -22.24 8.83
#